data_AF-C6H7Y7-F1
#
_entry.id   AF-C6H7Y7-F1
#
_cell.length_a   1.000
_cell.length_b   1.000
_cell.length_c   1.000
_cell.angle_alpha   90.00
_cell.angle_beta   90.00
_cell.angle_gamma   90.00
#
_symmetry.space_group_name_H-M   'P 1'
#
loop_
_entity.id
_entity.type
_entity.pdbx_description
1 polymer ?
#
loop_
_entity_poly.entity_id
_entity_poly.type
_entity_poly.pdbx_seq_one_letter_code
_entity_poly.pdbx_strand_id
1 'polypeptide(L)'
;MMLKPLIGSTPVTVVFNHFRLHADLGTRFSETDVPTVQELRRQLKALGLSSTGRKASLLQRLQTAQETLTKSDSAPSDSAPSDSAPSDSAPSDSPRTPDDHCDAIAAATIEIADPEIMIEQAQVMLKGAIDNHQLQFQTVRDMPVVTNRRGVRYAEGYFDREAFASRLETTENALENFKTELESIKTELESIKSELKNECESLRRTVSNLQHSVGDLKDSRSLFISTYRRDILLNATPSDHRIISTGNRFVHGGDCKRDAGLYEHPGRRRDFDTYVKLYGLHPGIVQSSVSYTATINLLNTHATIIADKNIKVSTDFHDLFDDFIRSLERSNYDEEYLNDPMSRVTLAYWAFLKVCPT
;
A
#
# COMPACT_ATOMS: atom_id res chain seq x y z
N MET A 1 -16.03 14.86 -44.21
CA MET A 1 -14.97 14.85 -43.18
C MET A 1 -15.12 13.53 -42.42
N MET A 2 -14.41 12.50 -42.88
CA MET A 2 -14.51 11.14 -42.32
C MET A 2 -13.52 11.00 -41.15
N LEU A 3 -14.04 10.66 -39.98
CA LEU A 3 -13.24 10.29 -38.81
C LEU A 3 -12.75 8.84 -38.98
N LYS A 4 -11.44 8.66 -39.12
CA LYS A 4 -10.75 7.37 -38.93
C LYS A 4 -10.65 7.07 -37.43
N PRO A 5 -10.87 5.83 -36.98
CA PRO A 5 -10.41 5.40 -35.67
C PRO A 5 -8.95 4.93 -35.77
N LEU A 6 -8.08 5.54 -34.95
CA LEU A 6 -6.74 5.06 -34.63
C LEU A 6 -6.89 3.94 -33.59
N ILE A 7 -6.89 2.68 -34.03
CA ILE A 7 -6.66 1.54 -33.15
C ILE A 7 -5.19 1.16 -33.32
N GLY A 8 -4.41 1.34 -32.26
CA GLY A 8 -3.03 0.90 -32.20
C GLY A 8 -2.98 -0.62 -32.19
N SER A 9 -2.44 -1.20 -33.27
CA SER A 9 -2.13 -2.62 -33.37
C SER A 9 -0.96 -2.95 -32.44
N THR A 10 -1.22 -3.67 -31.35
CA THR A 10 -0.18 -4.33 -30.56
C THR A 10 0.12 -5.71 -31.16
N PRO A 11 1.33 -5.99 -31.65
CA PRO A 11 1.67 -7.30 -32.19
C PRO A 11 1.66 -8.35 -31.07
N VAL A 12 0.91 -9.44 -31.28
CA VAL A 12 0.95 -10.64 -30.42
C VAL A 12 1.94 -11.63 -31.03
N THR A 13 2.97 -11.99 -30.29
CA THR A 13 3.91 -13.06 -30.68
C THR A 13 3.32 -14.40 -30.27
N VAL A 14 2.94 -15.22 -31.25
CA VAL A 14 2.47 -16.60 -31.01
C VAL A 14 3.65 -17.56 -31.20
N VAL A 15 3.99 -18.32 -30.15
CA VAL A 15 5.01 -19.39 -30.20
C VAL A 15 4.29 -20.73 -30.31
N PHE A 16 4.48 -21.45 -31.41
CA PHE A 16 3.84 -22.74 -31.66
C PHE A 16 4.69 -23.87 -31.09
N ASN A 17 4.25 -24.49 -29.99
CA ASN A 17 4.77 -25.77 -29.51
C ASN A 17 3.64 -26.81 -29.61
N HIS A 18 3.93 -27.97 -30.23
CA HIS A 18 3.07 -29.15 -30.46
C HIS A 18 1.55 -28.96 -30.49
N PHE A 19 0.91 -29.27 -31.63
CA PHE A 19 -0.54 -29.26 -31.87
C PHE A 19 -1.40 -29.81 -30.71
N ARG A 20 -1.76 -28.91 -29.79
CA ARG A 20 -2.95 -28.99 -28.95
C ARG A 20 -3.43 -27.55 -28.79
N LEU A 21 -4.45 -27.18 -29.55
CA LEU A 21 -5.19 -25.92 -29.38
C LEU A 21 -5.86 -25.95 -28.00
N HIS A 22 -5.12 -25.61 -26.96
CA HIS A 22 -5.72 -24.99 -25.78
C HIS A 22 -5.93 -23.52 -26.14
N ALA A 23 -7.09 -23.22 -26.73
CA ALA A 23 -7.64 -21.89 -26.60
C ALA A 23 -8.00 -21.73 -25.12
N ASP A 24 -7.06 -21.21 -24.34
CA ASP A 24 -7.35 -20.76 -22.98
C ASP A 24 -8.18 -19.48 -23.11
N LEU A 25 -9.47 -19.68 -23.37
CA LEU A 25 -10.49 -18.65 -23.24
C LEU A 25 -10.55 -18.35 -21.75
N GLY A 26 -9.80 -17.31 -21.35
CA GLY A 26 -9.78 -16.77 -20.01
C GLY A 26 -11.17 -16.82 -19.40
N THR A 27 -11.25 -17.55 -18.28
CA THR A 27 -12.43 -17.81 -17.48
C THR A 27 -13.30 -16.56 -17.42
N ARG A 28 -14.43 -16.56 -18.14
CA ARG A 28 -15.47 -15.55 -17.98
C ARG A 28 -15.99 -15.67 -16.55
N PHE A 29 -15.58 -14.75 -15.69
CA PHE A 29 -16.22 -14.52 -14.41
C PHE A 29 -17.71 -14.30 -14.65
N SER A 30 -18.55 -15.10 -13.99
CA SER A 30 -19.97 -14.83 -13.90
C SER A 30 -20.17 -13.43 -13.31
N GLU A 31 -21.18 -12.71 -13.82
CA GLU A 31 -21.48 -11.30 -13.53
C GLU A 31 -21.87 -11.01 -12.06
N THR A 32 -21.71 -12.00 -11.17
CA THR A 32 -22.09 -11.93 -9.75
C THR A 32 -20.93 -12.02 -8.75
N ASP A 33 -19.69 -12.24 -9.19
CA ASP A 33 -18.51 -12.34 -8.29
C ASP A 33 -17.46 -11.26 -8.59
N VAL A 34 -17.87 -9.99 -8.57
CA VAL A 34 -16.90 -8.89 -8.63
C VAL A 34 -16.30 -8.69 -7.22
N PRO A 35 -15.02 -8.98 -6.98
CA PRO A 35 -14.41 -8.86 -5.66
C PRO A 35 -14.61 -7.45 -5.07
N THR A 36 -14.89 -7.42 -3.77
CA THR A 36 -15.04 -6.17 -3.03
C THR A 36 -13.71 -5.42 -2.98
N VAL A 37 -13.74 -4.10 -2.76
CA VAL A 37 -12.51 -3.29 -2.67
C VAL A 37 -11.60 -3.80 -1.55
N GLN A 38 -12.18 -4.29 -0.45
CA GLN A 38 -11.42 -4.87 0.66
C GLN A 38 -10.69 -6.15 0.23
N GLU A 39 -11.35 -7.01 -0.54
CA GLU A 39 -10.75 -8.23 -1.07
C GLU A 39 -9.59 -7.94 -2.02
N LEU A 40 -9.77 -6.96 -2.92
CA LEU A 40 -8.72 -6.51 -3.84
C LEU A 40 -7.50 -5.95 -3.09
N ARG A 41 -7.72 -5.17 -2.03
CA ARG A 41 -6.63 -4.64 -1.20
C ARG A 41 -5.90 -5.73 -0.44
N ARG A 42 -6.63 -6.74 0.06
CA ARG A 42 -6.07 -7.90 0.74
C ARG A 42 -5.16 -8.70 -0.20
N GLN A 43 -5.62 -8.98 -1.41
CA GLN A 43 -4.85 -9.71 -2.42
C GLN A 43 -3.62 -8.92 -2.88
N LEU A 44 -3.74 -7.61 -3.14
CA LEU A 44 -2.59 -6.78 -3.49
C LEU A 44 -1.55 -6.69 -2.35
N LYS A 45 -2.00 -6.61 -1.10
CA LYS A 45 -1.09 -6.60 0.06
C LYS A 45 -0.36 -7.93 0.23
N ALA A 46 -1.03 -9.06 -0.05
CA ALA A 46 -0.38 -10.38 -0.06
C ALA A 46 0.69 -10.49 -1.16
N LEU A 47 0.52 -9.78 -2.29
CA LEU A 47 1.49 -9.69 -3.37
C LEU A 47 2.56 -8.60 -3.17
N GLY A 48 2.56 -7.91 -2.02
CA GLY A 48 3.51 -6.81 -1.74
C GLY A 48 3.28 -5.54 -2.59
N LEU A 49 2.11 -5.42 -3.23
CA LEU A 49 1.76 -4.29 -4.10
C LEU A 49 0.98 -3.22 -3.35
N SER A 50 1.06 -1.98 -3.83
CA SER A 50 0.29 -0.86 -3.26
C SER A 50 -1.21 -1.15 -3.28
N SER A 51 -1.87 -0.95 -2.14
CA SER A 51 -3.31 -1.19 -1.92
C SER A 51 -4.16 0.09 -1.93
N THR A 52 -3.56 1.26 -2.20
CA THR A 52 -4.27 2.55 -2.26
C THR A 52 -4.81 2.83 -3.67
N GLY A 53 -5.99 3.44 -3.79
CA GLY A 53 -6.59 3.84 -5.08
C GLY A 53 -8.06 3.44 -5.25
N ARG A 54 -8.65 3.85 -6.39
CA ARG A 54 -10.04 3.51 -6.79
C ARG A 54 -10.12 2.04 -7.24
N LYS A 55 -11.32 1.43 -7.16
CA LYS A 55 -11.56 0.00 -7.49
C LYS A 55 -10.96 -0.42 -8.84
N ALA A 56 -11.15 0.37 -9.88
CA ALA A 56 -10.59 0.11 -11.22
C ALA A 56 -9.06 0.02 -11.21
N SER A 57 -8.37 0.90 -10.48
CA SER A 57 -6.91 0.90 -10.37
C SER A 57 -6.37 -0.25 -9.52
N LEU A 58 -7.18 -0.81 -8.62
CA LEU A 58 -6.83 -2.01 -7.85
C LEU A 58 -7.00 -3.26 -8.70
N LEU A 59 -8.10 -3.36 -9.46
CA LEU A 59 -8.33 -4.43 -10.43
C LEU A 59 -7.23 -4.48 -11.48
N GLN A 60 -6.88 -3.32 -12.06
CA GLN A 60 -5.81 -3.24 -13.06
C GLN A 60 -4.46 -3.70 -12.49
N ARG A 61 -4.10 -3.28 -11.27
CA ARG A 61 -2.86 -3.74 -10.61
C ARG A 61 -2.87 -5.24 -10.32
N LEU A 62 -4.00 -5.76 -9.85
CA LEU A 62 -4.15 -7.19 -9.57
C LEU A 62 -4.00 -8.00 -10.86
N GLN A 63 -4.64 -7.55 -11.93
CA GLN A 63 -4.55 -8.18 -13.24
C GLN A 63 -3.12 -8.13 -13.80
N THR A 64 -2.45 -6.97 -13.75
CA THR A 64 -1.04 -6.86 -14.16
C THR A 64 -0.13 -7.77 -13.32
N ALA A 65 -0.37 -7.88 -12.01
CA ALA A 65 0.39 -8.76 -11.14
C ALA A 65 0.18 -10.23 -11.49
N GLN A 66 -1.06 -10.64 -11.74
CA GLN A 66 -1.40 -11.99 -12.18
C GLN A 66 -0.77 -12.30 -13.54
N GLU A 67 -0.81 -11.36 -14.48
CA GLU A 67 -0.14 -11.50 -15.79
C GLU A 67 1.38 -11.67 -15.62
N THR A 68 2.02 -10.94 -14.70
CA THR A 68 3.45 -11.11 -14.41
C THR A 68 3.79 -12.45 -13.76
N LEU A 69 2.91 -12.99 -12.91
CA LEU A 69 3.06 -14.32 -12.30
C LEU A 69 2.87 -15.44 -13.33
N THR A 70 1.88 -15.32 -14.21
CA THR A 70 1.68 -16.31 -15.29
C THR A 70 2.79 -16.29 -16.34
N LYS A 71 3.57 -15.21 -16.41
CA LYS A 71 4.72 -15.07 -17.31
C LYS A 71 6.03 -15.55 -16.67
N SER A 72 6.08 -15.79 -15.36
CA SER A 72 7.25 -16.31 -14.65
C SER A 72 7.28 -17.83 -14.49
N ASP A 73 6.18 -18.53 -14.75
CA ASP A 73 6.09 -20.00 -14.58
C ASP A 73 6.47 -20.82 -15.84
N SER A 74 7.03 -20.17 -16.87
CA SER A 74 7.66 -20.85 -18.01
C SER A 74 9.20 -20.79 -17.94
N ALA A 75 9.78 -21.30 -16.86
CA ALA A 75 11.12 -21.92 -16.87
C ALA A 75 11.30 -22.84 -15.63
N PRO A 76 12.00 -23.98 -15.75
CA PRO A 76 11.87 -25.12 -14.85
C PRO A 76 12.77 -25.02 -13.62
N SER A 77 12.27 -25.59 -12.52
CA SER A 77 12.93 -25.73 -11.22
C SER A 77 14.06 -26.76 -11.21
N ASP A 78 15.10 -26.41 -10.43
CA ASP A 78 15.88 -27.23 -9.49
C ASP A 78 16.70 -28.44 -9.99
N SER A 79 18.00 -28.42 -9.75
CA SER A 79 18.66 -29.17 -8.64
C SER A 79 20.19 -29.28 -8.83
N ALA A 80 20.89 -29.39 -7.70
CA ALA A 80 22.35 -29.53 -7.56
C ALA A 80 22.91 -30.87 -8.11
N PRO A 81 24.25 -31.02 -8.24
CA PRO A 81 24.85 -32.36 -8.17
C PRO A 81 26.01 -32.50 -7.17
N SER A 82 25.95 -33.62 -6.44
CA SER A 82 27.02 -34.23 -5.66
C SER A 82 27.72 -35.33 -6.46
N ASP A 83 29.03 -35.45 -6.26
CA ASP A 83 29.96 -36.40 -6.88
C ASP A 83 29.63 -37.89 -6.70
N SER A 84 29.86 -38.72 -7.74
CA SER A 84 30.48 -40.06 -7.63
C SER A 84 30.67 -40.76 -8.99
N ALA A 85 31.66 -41.67 -9.00
CA ALA A 85 32.46 -42.22 -10.09
C ALA A 85 31.83 -43.45 -10.83
N PRO A 86 32.53 -44.11 -11.80
CA PRO A 86 31.92 -44.76 -12.96
C PRO A 86 31.59 -46.25 -12.78
N SER A 87 30.61 -46.73 -13.56
CA SER A 87 30.22 -48.13 -13.67
C SER A 87 29.93 -48.49 -15.13
N ASP A 88 30.74 -49.38 -15.68
CA ASP A 88 30.55 -50.06 -16.97
C ASP A 88 29.20 -50.79 -17.05
N SER A 89 28.44 -50.59 -18.12
CA SER A 89 27.33 -51.46 -18.51
C SER A 89 27.01 -51.33 -20.01
N ALA A 90 26.83 -52.48 -20.64
CA ALA A 90 26.62 -52.77 -22.05
C ALA A 90 25.36 -52.11 -22.69
N PRO A 91 25.24 -52.10 -24.04
CA PRO A 91 24.22 -51.31 -24.74
C PRO A 91 22.84 -51.97 -24.65
N SER A 92 21.89 -51.26 -24.03
CA SER A 92 20.47 -51.62 -24.00
C SER A 92 19.72 -50.86 -25.10
N ASP A 93 19.30 -51.60 -26.13
CA ASP A 93 18.31 -51.16 -27.11
C ASP A 93 16.93 -51.08 -26.43
N SER A 94 16.53 -49.87 -26.06
CA SER A 94 15.15 -49.56 -25.68
C SER A 94 14.70 -48.30 -26.44
N PRO A 95 13.45 -48.28 -26.94
CA PRO A 95 12.98 -47.21 -27.82
C PRO A 95 12.86 -45.90 -27.03
N ARG A 96 13.67 -44.91 -27.42
CA ARG A 96 13.58 -43.54 -26.90
C ARG A 96 12.15 -43.02 -27.05
N THR A 97 11.55 -42.57 -25.96
CA THR A 97 10.39 -41.68 -25.99
C THR A 97 10.77 -40.43 -26.79
N PRO A 98 9.89 -39.88 -27.65
CA PRO A 98 10.21 -38.66 -28.39
C PRO A 98 10.49 -37.55 -27.37
N ASP A 99 11.72 -37.04 -27.39
CA ASP A 99 12.14 -35.89 -26.59
C ASP A 99 11.18 -34.72 -26.82
N ASP A 100 10.87 -33.96 -25.75
CA ASP A 100 10.15 -32.67 -25.79
C ASP A 100 11.00 -31.56 -26.45
N HIS A 101 11.69 -31.87 -27.55
CA HIS A 101 12.50 -30.93 -28.30
C HIS A 101 11.62 -30.18 -29.30
N CYS A 102 11.55 -28.85 -29.11
CA CYS A 102 10.98 -27.95 -30.11
C CYS A 102 11.91 -27.91 -31.32
N ASP A 103 11.55 -28.61 -32.40
CA ASP A 103 12.39 -28.73 -33.60
C ASP A 103 12.40 -27.46 -34.49
N ALA A 104 11.46 -26.54 -34.26
CA ALA A 104 11.35 -25.30 -35.00
C ALA A 104 10.59 -24.22 -34.22
N ILE A 105 11.11 -22.99 -34.28
CA ILE A 105 10.41 -21.78 -33.83
C ILE A 105 10.15 -20.91 -35.07
N ALA A 106 8.90 -20.49 -35.23
CA ALA A 106 8.48 -19.49 -36.21
C ALA A 106 7.74 -18.37 -35.49
N ALA A 107 8.13 -17.13 -35.78
CA ALA A 107 7.44 -15.95 -35.28
C ALA A 107 6.49 -15.42 -36.36
N ALA A 108 5.24 -15.23 -35.99
CA ALA A 108 4.19 -14.66 -36.84
C ALA A 108 3.58 -13.44 -36.15
N THR A 109 3.23 -12.41 -36.92
CA THR A 109 2.48 -11.25 -36.44
C THR A 109 1.06 -11.34 -36.99
N ILE A 110 0.10 -11.53 -36.10
CA ILE A 110 -1.31 -11.74 -36.45
C ILE A 110 -2.12 -10.60 -35.83
N GLU A 111 -3.05 -10.03 -36.60
CA GLU A 111 -3.97 -9.04 -36.07
C GLU A 111 -5.02 -9.73 -35.20
N ILE A 112 -5.35 -9.13 -34.06
CA ILE A 112 -6.36 -9.69 -33.16
C ILE A 112 -7.73 -9.58 -33.84
N ALA A 113 -8.33 -10.72 -34.17
CA ALA A 113 -9.60 -10.84 -34.88
C ALA A 113 -10.39 -12.04 -34.35
N ASP A 114 -11.49 -12.41 -35.03
CA ASP A 114 -12.20 -13.65 -34.72
C ASP A 114 -11.26 -14.87 -34.84
N PRO A 115 -11.40 -15.90 -33.97
CA PRO A 115 -10.48 -17.03 -33.94
C PRO A 115 -10.28 -17.72 -35.29
N GLU A 116 -11.33 -17.83 -36.11
CA GLU A 116 -11.26 -18.42 -37.45
C GLU A 116 -10.34 -17.61 -38.37
N ILE A 117 -10.43 -16.28 -38.32
CA ILE A 117 -9.58 -15.36 -39.09
C ILE A 117 -8.13 -15.46 -38.61
N MET A 118 -7.90 -15.51 -37.29
CA MET A 118 -6.55 -15.66 -36.73
C MET A 118 -5.91 -16.99 -37.10
N ILE A 119 -6.69 -18.09 -37.11
CA ILE A 119 -6.21 -19.41 -37.55
C ILE A 119 -5.86 -19.40 -39.04
N GLU A 120 -6.71 -18.82 -39.89
CA GLU A 120 -6.45 -18.71 -41.33
C GLU A 120 -5.18 -17.88 -41.58
N GLN A 121 -5.03 -16.74 -40.91
CA GLN A 121 -3.82 -15.91 -40.99
C GLN A 121 -2.57 -16.66 -40.52
N ALA A 122 -2.65 -17.41 -39.41
CA ALA A 122 -1.56 -18.25 -38.93
C ALA A 122 -1.16 -19.32 -39.95
N GLN A 123 -2.13 -19.99 -40.58
CA GLN A 123 -1.88 -21.00 -41.60
C GLN A 123 -1.21 -20.41 -42.85
N VAL A 124 -1.68 -19.25 -43.31
CA VAL A 124 -1.08 -18.53 -44.45
C VAL A 124 0.37 -18.15 -44.14
N MET A 125 0.64 -17.62 -42.95
CA MET A 125 2.00 -17.27 -42.53
C MET A 125 2.91 -18.50 -42.39
N LEU A 126 2.42 -19.59 -41.81
CA LEU A 126 3.17 -20.83 -41.68
C LEU A 126 3.51 -21.43 -43.05
N LYS A 127 2.54 -21.44 -43.97
CA LYS A 127 2.76 -21.86 -45.35
C LYS A 127 3.80 -20.98 -46.03
N GLY A 128 3.71 -19.65 -45.87
CA GLY A 128 4.72 -18.72 -46.34
C GLY A 128 6.12 -18.99 -45.78
N ALA A 129 6.24 -19.34 -44.49
CA ALA A 129 7.52 -19.69 -43.88
C ALA A 129 8.12 -20.99 -44.46
N ILE A 130 7.28 -21.98 -44.79
CA ILE A 130 7.70 -23.21 -45.47
C ILE A 130 8.11 -22.93 -46.92
N ASP A 131 7.28 -22.19 -47.66
CA ASP A 131 7.50 -21.86 -49.08
C ASP A 131 8.76 -21.00 -49.26
N ASN A 132 9.05 -20.10 -48.33
CA ASN A 132 10.28 -19.28 -48.31
C ASN A 132 11.49 -20.02 -47.69
N HIS A 133 11.38 -21.31 -47.40
CA HIS A 133 12.44 -22.14 -46.81
C HIS A 133 12.98 -21.65 -45.47
N GLN A 134 12.19 -20.88 -44.72
CA GLN A 134 12.48 -20.52 -43.33
C GLN A 134 12.21 -21.71 -42.40
N LEU A 135 11.24 -22.54 -42.76
CA LEU A 135 10.98 -23.84 -42.15
C LEU A 135 11.20 -24.96 -43.18
N GLN A 136 11.63 -26.12 -42.70
CA GLN A 136 11.75 -27.35 -43.49
C GLN A 136 10.72 -28.35 -43.00
N PHE A 137 9.84 -28.78 -43.90
CA PHE A 137 8.87 -29.84 -43.65
C PHE A 137 9.42 -31.16 -44.18
N GLN A 138 9.45 -32.20 -43.34
CA GLN A 138 9.84 -33.56 -43.73
C GLN A 138 8.92 -34.58 -43.05
N THR A 139 8.55 -35.64 -43.76
CA THR A 139 7.86 -36.78 -43.17
C THR A 139 8.88 -37.82 -42.74
N VAL A 140 8.93 -38.14 -41.44
CA VAL A 140 9.82 -39.16 -40.87
C VAL A 140 8.96 -40.24 -40.23
N ARG A 141 8.99 -41.47 -40.77
CA ARG A 141 8.13 -42.59 -40.33
C ARG A 141 6.63 -42.22 -40.31
N ASP A 142 6.16 -41.63 -41.41
CA ASP A 142 4.78 -41.14 -41.58
C ASP A 142 4.34 -40.02 -40.62
N MET A 143 5.26 -39.48 -39.81
CA MET A 143 5.00 -38.33 -38.93
C MET A 143 5.54 -37.04 -39.56
N PRO A 144 4.74 -35.97 -39.68
CA PRO A 144 5.21 -34.67 -40.16
C PRO A 144 6.12 -34.03 -39.11
N VAL A 145 7.36 -33.74 -39.50
CA VAL A 145 8.35 -33.02 -38.69
C VAL A 145 8.65 -31.68 -39.37
N VAL A 146 8.55 -30.60 -38.61
CA VAL A 146 8.91 -29.26 -39.05
C VAL A 146 10.19 -28.86 -38.33
N THR A 147 11.25 -28.55 -39.07
CA THR A 147 12.55 -28.16 -38.50
C THR A 147 12.99 -26.80 -39.00
N ASN A 148 13.77 -26.06 -38.21
CA ASN A 148 14.46 -24.85 -38.66
C ASN A 148 15.97 -25.08 -38.80
N ARG A 149 16.39 -26.13 -39.51
CA ARG A 149 17.81 -26.49 -39.64
C ARG A 149 18.67 -25.38 -40.26
N ARG A 150 18.11 -24.57 -41.17
CA ARG A 150 18.83 -23.43 -41.76
C ARG A 150 19.05 -22.31 -40.74
N GLY A 151 18.02 -21.95 -39.97
CA GLY A 151 18.13 -20.98 -38.89
C GLY A 151 19.06 -21.45 -37.79
N VAL A 152 19.01 -22.73 -37.41
CA VAL A 152 19.92 -23.32 -36.42
C VAL A 152 21.36 -23.28 -36.91
N ARG A 153 21.65 -23.72 -38.15
CA ARG A 153 23.02 -23.63 -38.71
C ARG A 153 23.52 -22.20 -38.88
N TYR A 154 22.62 -21.28 -39.25
CA TYR A 154 22.96 -19.86 -39.32
C TYR A 154 23.30 -19.32 -37.93
N ALA A 155 22.51 -19.66 -36.90
CA ALA A 155 22.85 -19.34 -35.52
C ALA A 155 24.19 -19.99 -35.14
N GLU A 156 24.43 -21.28 -35.39
CA GLU A 156 25.70 -21.93 -35.07
C GLU A 156 26.93 -21.31 -35.76
N GLY A 157 26.78 -20.81 -37.01
CA GLY A 157 27.87 -20.23 -37.78
C GLY A 157 28.12 -18.74 -37.55
N TYR A 158 27.11 -17.99 -37.08
CA TYR A 158 27.16 -16.53 -36.93
C TYR A 158 26.96 -16.06 -35.49
N PHE A 159 26.47 -16.91 -34.60
CA PHE A 159 26.33 -16.61 -33.19
C PHE A 159 27.67 -16.84 -32.51
N ASP A 160 28.33 -15.75 -32.17
CA ASP A 160 29.52 -15.78 -31.34
C ASP A 160 29.13 -16.15 -29.90
N ARG A 161 29.18 -17.46 -29.63
CA ARG A 161 28.85 -18.03 -28.33
C ARG A 161 29.76 -17.50 -27.22
N GLU A 162 31.02 -17.20 -27.54
CA GLU A 162 32.00 -16.71 -26.57
C GLU A 162 31.72 -15.24 -26.22
N ALA A 163 31.45 -14.40 -27.22
CA ALA A 163 31.05 -13.02 -26.98
C ALA A 163 29.72 -12.92 -26.20
N PHE A 164 28.76 -13.81 -26.48
CA PHE A 164 27.52 -13.86 -25.72
C PHE A 164 27.75 -14.33 -24.27
N ALA A 165 28.54 -15.38 -24.07
CA ALA A 165 28.89 -15.87 -22.74
C ALA A 165 29.61 -14.80 -21.91
N SER A 166 30.58 -14.09 -22.51
CA SER A 166 31.29 -12.98 -21.85
C SER A 166 30.34 -11.82 -21.47
N ARG A 167 29.37 -11.49 -22.34
CA ARG A 167 28.34 -10.49 -22.01
C ARG A 167 27.45 -10.95 -20.86
N LEU A 168 27.05 -12.23 -20.86
CA LEU A 168 26.22 -12.80 -19.80
C LEU A 168 26.95 -12.75 -18.45
N GLU A 169 28.20 -13.21 -18.42
CA GLU A 169 29.06 -13.15 -17.23
C GLU A 169 29.24 -11.71 -16.74
N THR A 170 29.44 -10.75 -17.65
CA THR A 170 29.53 -9.32 -17.30
C THR A 170 28.24 -8.81 -16.66
N THR A 171 27.07 -9.19 -17.20
CA THR A 171 25.78 -8.79 -16.64
C THR A 171 25.48 -9.46 -15.30
N GLU A 172 25.90 -10.71 -15.11
CA GLU A 172 25.76 -11.44 -13.85
C GLU A 172 26.63 -10.79 -12.75
N ASN A 173 27.89 -10.48 -13.07
CA ASN A 173 28.78 -9.76 -12.14
C ASN A 173 28.24 -8.38 -11.77
N ALA A 174 27.68 -7.64 -12.74
CA ALA A 174 27.06 -6.35 -12.45
C ALA A 174 25.82 -6.48 -11.55
N LEU A 175 25.02 -7.54 -11.74
CA LEU A 175 23.85 -7.82 -10.91
C LEU A 175 24.26 -8.15 -9.48
N GLU A 176 25.27 -8.98 -9.29
CA GLU A 176 25.76 -9.31 -7.94
C GLU A 176 26.34 -8.06 -7.24
N ASN A 177 27.07 -7.20 -7.95
CA ASN A 177 27.52 -5.92 -7.40
C ASN A 177 26.34 -5.05 -6.93
N PHE A 178 25.31 -4.84 -7.76
CA PHE A 178 24.14 -4.06 -7.35
C PHE A 178 23.40 -4.66 -6.16
N LYS A 179 23.32 -5.98 -6.07
CA LYS A 179 22.73 -6.68 -4.92
C LYS A 179 23.51 -6.42 -3.64
N THR A 180 24.85 -6.40 -3.70
CA THR A 180 25.68 -6.04 -2.52
C THR A 180 25.50 -4.58 -2.10
N GLU A 181 25.40 -3.65 -3.07
CA GLU A 181 25.12 -2.24 -2.79
C GLU A 181 23.74 -2.05 -2.14
N LEU A 182 22.72 -2.76 -2.63
CA LEU A 182 21.37 -2.73 -2.06
C LEU A 182 21.33 -3.22 -0.61
N GLU A 183 22.03 -4.31 -0.29
CA GLU A 183 22.12 -4.77 1.10
C GLU A 183 22.92 -3.80 1.98
N SER A 184 23.95 -3.14 1.45
CA SER A 184 24.66 -2.07 2.17
C SER A 184 23.73 -0.90 2.50
N ILE A 185 23.02 -0.36 1.50
CA ILE A 185 22.08 0.77 1.68
C ILE A 185 20.98 0.41 2.69
N LYS A 186 20.47 -0.82 2.63
CA LYS A 186 19.45 -1.31 3.55
C LYS A 186 19.93 -1.34 5.01
N THR A 187 21.19 -1.73 5.25
CA THR A 187 21.75 -1.71 6.61
C THR A 187 21.97 -0.28 7.12
N GLU A 188 22.42 0.65 6.26
CA GLU A 188 22.51 2.08 6.59
C GLU A 188 21.14 2.68 6.94
N LEU A 189 20.09 2.35 6.18
CA LEU A 189 18.74 2.83 6.45
C LEU A 189 18.20 2.37 7.80
N GLU A 190 18.43 1.11 8.18
CA GLU A 190 18.03 0.62 9.50
C GLU A 190 18.84 1.29 10.63
N SER A 191 20.12 1.59 10.40
CA SER A 191 20.93 2.38 11.35
C SER A 191 20.35 3.78 11.57
N ILE A 192 20.12 4.54 10.49
CA ILE A 192 19.57 5.91 10.54
C ILE A 192 18.19 5.91 11.23
N LYS A 193 17.34 4.94 10.90
CA LYS A 193 16.03 4.79 11.53
C LYS A 193 16.13 4.56 13.04
N SER A 194 17.13 3.81 13.49
CA SER A 194 17.38 3.58 14.91
C SER A 194 17.86 4.85 15.63
N GLU A 195 18.76 5.62 15.00
CA GLU A 195 19.24 6.90 15.52
C GLU A 195 18.12 7.93 15.65
N LEU A 196 17.32 8.09 14.60
CA LEU A 196 16.19 9.03 14.60
C LEU A 196 15.16 8.67 15.68
N LYS A 197 14.91 7.37 15.89
CA LYS A 197 14.03 6.91 16.98
C LYS A 197 14.57 7.32 18.34
N ASN A 198 15.87 7.09 18.59
CA ASN A 198 16.52 7.44 19.86
C ASN A 198 16.50 8.96 20.11
N GLU A 199 16.75 9.76 19.06
CA GLU A 199 16.69 11.22 19.15
C GLU A 199 15.27 11.71 19.45
N CYS A 200 14.26 11.16 18.78
CA CYS A 200 12.85 11.48 19.07
C CYS A 200 12.48 11.17 20.52
N GLU A 201 12.92 10.03 21.06
CA GLU A 201 12.68 9.68 22.46
C GLU A 201 13.43 10.62 23.42
N SER A 202 14.66 11.01 23.09
CA SER A 202 15.44 11.98 23.86
C SER A 202 14.77 13.35 23.91
N LEU A 203 14.37 13.87 22.75
CA LEU A 203 13.63 15.13 22.63
C LEU A 203 12.32 15.08 23.41
N ARG A 204 11.57 13.98 23.29
CA ARG A 204 10.32 13.78 24.05
C ARG A 204 10.56 13.84 25.56
N ARG A 205 11.63 13.22 26.07
CA ARG A 205 11.99 13.30 27.50
C ARG A 205 12.36 14.72 27.91
N THR A 206 13.16 15.42 27.11
CA THR A 206 13.56 16.80 27.40
C THR A 206 12.36 17.75 27.42
N VAL A 207 11.47 17.64 26.44
CA VAL A 207 10.22 18.42 26.39
C VAL A 207 9.36 18.12 27.62
N SER A 208 9.18 16.84 27.98
CA SER A 208 8.47 16.47 29.20
C SER A 208 9.11 17.06 30.45
N ASN A 209 10.44 16.99 30.60
CA ASN A 209 11.14 17.53 31.76
C ASN A 209 10.99 19.05 31.87
N LEU A 210 11.18 19.78 30.76
CA LEU A 210 10.97 21.23 30.70
C LEU A 210 9.51 21.58 31.06
N GLN A 211 8.55 20.81 30.56
CA GLN A 211 7.14 21.02 30.89
C GLN A 211 6.85 20.83 32.39
N HIS A 212 7.50 19.86 33.05
CA HIS A 212 7.34 19.66 34.49
C HIS A 212 8.07 20.71 35.32
N SER A 213 9.20 21.24 34.84
CA SER A 213 9.99 22.24 35.56
C SER A 213 9.38 23.64 35.51
N VAL A 214 8.57 23.95 34.49
CA VAL A 214 7.92 25.26 34.37
C VAL A 214 6.60 25.24 35.16
N GLY A 215 6.67 25.55 36.46
CA GLY A 215 5.50 25.74 37.34
C GLY A 215 4.48 26.72 36.75
N ASP A 216 4.98 27.76 36.08
CA ASP A 216 4.18 28.78 35.39
C ASP A 216 3.24 28.20 34.33
N LEU A 217 3.54 27.02 33.77
CA LEU A 217 2.63 26.34 32.84
C LEU A 217 1.38 25.84 33.57
N LYS A 218 1.48 25.27 34.78
CA LYS A 218 0.31 24.82 35.54
C LYS A 218 -0.59 26.00 35.94
N ASP A 219 0.03 27.12 36.28
CA ASP A 219 -0.68 28.35 36.63
C ASP A 219 -1.37 28.95 35.40
N SER A 220 -0.69 28.96 34.24
CA SER A 220 -1.29 29.37 32.97
C SER A 220 -2.49 28.49 32.56
N ARG A 221 -2.40 27.16 32.74
CA ARG A 221 -3.52 26.26 32.44
C ARG A 221 -4.69 26.46 33.41
N SER A 222 -4.40 26.64 34.69
CA SER A 222 -5.41 26.96 35.70
C SER A 222 -6.11 28.29 35.38
N LEU A 223 -5.37 29.27 34.85
CA LEU A 223 -5.91 30.54 34.37
C LEU A 223 -6.87 30.37 33.19
N PHE A 224 -6.55 29.52 32.20
CA PHE A 224 -7.43 29.26 31.06
C PHE A 224 -8.81 28.77 31.50
N ILE A 225 -8.86 27.71 32.31
CA ILE A 225 -10.13 27.14 32.78
C ILE A 225 -10.88 28.15 33.68
N SER A 226 -10.16 28.90 34.53
CA SER A 226 -10.78 29.91 35.41
C SER A 226 -11.37 31.08 34.60
N THR A 227 -10.70 31.49 33.52
CA THR A 227 -11.19 32.53 32.61
C THR A 227 -12.45 32.07 31.88
N TYR A 228 -12.48 30.83 31.40
CA TYR A 228 -13.69 30.22 30.82
C TYR A 228 -14.86 30.24 31.81
N ARG A 229 -14.62 29.86 33.07
CA ARG A 229 -15.67 29.90 34.10
C ARG A 229 -16.20 31.31 34.37
N ARG A 230 -15.32 32.31 34.36
CA ARG A 230 -15.71 33.70 34.59
C ARG A 230 -16.46 34.28 33.40
N ASP A 231 -15.94 34.11 32.20
CA ASP A 231 -16.41 34.83 31.01
C ASP A 231 -17.56 34.11 30.30
N ILE A 232 -17.58 32.78 30.32
CA ILE A 232 -18.54 31.97 29.57
C ILE A 232 -19.58 31.33 30.49
N LEU A 233 -19.15 30.64 31.56
CA LEU A 233 -20.10 30.00 32.48
C LEU A 233 -20.70 30.95 33.51
N LEU A 234 -20.16 32.18 33.63
CA LEU A 234 -20.60 33.24 34.55
C LEU A 234 -20.74 32.76 36.01
N ASN A 235 -19.92 31.78 36.43
CA ASN A 235 -20.02 31.13 37.74
C ASN A 235 -18.66 30.97 38.44
N ALA A 236 -17.74 31.90 38.20
CA ALA A 236 -16.42 31.92 38.81
C ALA A 236 -16.49 32.05 40.35
N THR A 237 -15.62 31.33 41.04
CA THR A 237 -15.45 31.42 42.50
C THR A 237 -14.43 32.49 42.88
N PRO A 238 -14.36 32.92 44.16
CA PRO A 238 -13.26 33.78 44.63
C PRO A 238 -11.87 33.20 44.38
N SER A 239 -11.74 31.86 44.37
CA SER A 239 -10.48 31.20 44.03
C SER A 239 -10.12 31.40 42.55
N ASP A 240 -11.10 31.28 41.65
CA ASP A 240 -10.91 31.53 40.21
C ASP A 240 -10.47 33.00 40.00
N HIS A 241 -11.06 33.96 40.71
CA HIS A 241 -10.64 35.37 40.64
C HIS A 241 -9.20 35.61 41.11
N ARG A 242 -8.73 34.88 42.14
CA ARG A 242 -7.33 34.95 42.59
C ARG A 242 -6.37 34.38 41.54
N ILE A 243 -6.72 33.23 40.94
CA ILE A 243 -5.93 32.64 39.85
C ILE A 243 -5.84 33.64 38.69
N ILE A 244 -6.97 34.27 38.32
CA ILE A 244 -7.03 35.27 37.26
C ILE A 244 -6.22 36.53 37.57
N SER A 245 -6.26 37.03 38.79
CA SER A 245 -5.52 38.24 39.17
C SER A 245 -4.00 38.05 39.21
N THR A 246 -3.52 36.81 39.31
CA THR A 246 -2.10 36.51 39.51
C THR A 246 -1.40 36.13 38.20
N GLY A 247 -2.14 35.67 37.19
CA GLY A 247 -1.57 35.14 35.94
C GLY A 247 -1.41 36.19 34.83
N ASN A 248 -0.33 36.07 34.04
CA ASN A 248 -0.12 36.84 32.81
C ASN A 248 -1.13 36.42 31.72
N ARG A 249 -1.58 37.39 30.91
CA ARG A 249 -2.75 37.32 30.00
C ARG A 249 -2.62 36.39 28.77
N PHE A 250 -1.53 35.64 28.63
CA PHE A 250 -1.27 34.80 27.46
C PHE A 250 -1.39 33.32 27.82
N VAL A 251 -2.58 32.75 27.60
CA VAL A 251 -2.75 31.30 27.57
C VAL A 251 -3.31 30.90 26.23
N HIS A 252 -2.56 30.07 25.52
CA HIS A 252 -2.91 29.60 24.18
C HIS A 252 -3.80 28.36 24.28
N GLY A 253 -5.08 28.50 23.92
CA GLY A 253 -6.02 27.41 23.59
C GLY A 253 -6.28 26.33 24.64
N GLY A 254 -7.08 25.34 24.26
CA GLY A 254 -7.32 24.12 25.02
C GLY A 254 -6.14 23.14 24.94
N ASP A 255 -5.90 22.42 26.04
CA ASP A 255 -4.95 21.31 26.17
C ASP A 255 -5.57 20.30 27.14
N CYS A 256 -6.40 19.40 26.61
CA CYS A 256 -7.25 18.50 27.38
C CYS A 256 -6.43 17.59 28.29
N LYS A 257 -5.30 17.07 27.81
CA LYS A 257 -4.41 16.21 28.58
C LYS A 257 -3.80 16.95 29.76
N ARG A 258 -3.26 18.15 29.52
CA ARG A 258 -2.65 18.92 30.60
C ARG A 258 -3.68 19.42 31.60
N ASP A 259 -4.84 19.83 31.10
CA ASP A 259 -5.94 20.29 31.95
C ASP A 259 -6.54 19.14 32.77
N ALA A 260 -6.59 17.91 32.24
CA ALA A 260 -6.98 16.73 33.01
C ALA A 260 -5.98 16.46 34.14
N GLY A 261 -4.70 16.64 33.85
CA GLY A 261 -3.62 16.62 34.83
C GLY A 261 -3.77 17.64 35.96
N LEU A 262 -4.69 18.61 35.90
CA LEU A 262 -5.02 19.49 37.02
C LEU A 262 -6.04 18.89 38.01
N TYR A 263 -6.50 17.65 37.82
CA TYR A 263 -7.51 16.98 38.68
C TYR A 263 -6.99 15.76 39.47
N GLU A 264 -5.83 15.20 39.12
CA GLU A 264 -5.30 13.90 39.64
C GLU A 264 -4.61 13.85 41.05
N HIS A 265 -4.44 14.91 41.86
CA HIS A 265 -3.72 14.89 43.17
C HIS A 265 -4.44 15.72 44.26
N PRO A 266 -4.09 15.58 45.56
CA PRO A 266 -4.69 16.36 46.66
C PRO A 266 -4.41 17.87 46.54
N GLY A 267 -5.43 18.71 46.78
CA GLY A 267 -5.33 20.18 46.66
C GLY A 267 -5.72 20.76 45.29
N ARG A 268 -6.36 19.96 44.44
CA ARG A 268 -6.65 20.27 43.03
C ARG A 268 -8.07 20.78 42.74
N ARG A 269 -8.29 21.17 41.49
CA ARG A 269 -9.60 21.49 40.92
C ARG A 269 -10.56 20.32 41.15
N ARG A 270 -11.81 20.64 41.50
CA ARG A 270 -12.90 19.67 41.70
C ARG A 270 -14.14 19.99 40.89
N ASP A 271 -14.06 20.99 40.02
CA ASP A 271 -15.12 21.39 39.11
C ASP A 271 -15.09 20.56 37.82
N PHE A 272 -15.30 19.24 37.98
CA PHE A 272 -15.30 18.27 36.88
C PHE A 272 -16.30 18.66 35.78
N ASP A 273 -17.45 19.21 36.15
CA ASP A 273 -18.46 19.68 35.19
C ASP A 273 -17.94 20.79 34.27
N THR A 274 -17.06 21.67 34.76
CA THR A 274 -16.42 22.69 33.93
C THR A 274 -15.52 22.04 32.89
N TYR A 275 -14.73 21.05 33.30
CA TYR A 275 -13.85 20.32 32.41
C TYR A 275 -14.64 19.55 31.34
N VAL A 276 -15.72 18.87 31.74
CA VAL A 276 -16.60 18.15 30.81
C VAL A 276 -17.25 19.11 29.81
N LYS A 277 -17.68 20.30 30.24
CA LYS A 277 -18.20 21.32 29.31
C LYS A 277 -17.15 21.82 28.32
N LEU A 278 -15.88 21.88 28.73
CA LEU A 278 -14.78 22.30 27.86
C LEU A 278 -14.39 21.22 26.84
N TYR A 279 -14.29 19.98 27.29
CA TYR A 279 -13.64 18.91 26.53
C TYR A 279 -14.56 17.74 26.18
N GLY A 280 -15.82 17.75 26.57
CA GLY A 280 -16.80 16.69 26.33
C GLY A 280 -16.62 15.42 27.16
N LEU A 281 -15.45 15.18 27.75
CA LEU A 281 -15.12 13.95 28.49
C LEU A 281 -14.67 14.25 29.93
N HIS A 282 -14.81 13.26 30.81
CA HIS A 282 -14.29 13.35 32.18
C HIS A 282 -12.74 13.33 32.18
N PRO A 283 -12.04 14.12 33.02
CA PRO A 283 -10.58 14.21 32.97
C PRO A 283 -9.88 12.88 33.24
N GLY A 284 -10.48 12.01 34.07
CA GLY A 284 -9.96 10.65 34.30
C GLY A 284 -9.92 9.81 33.01
N ILE A 285 -10.96 9.90 32.17
CA ILE A 285 -11.05 9.19 30.89
C ILE A 285 -10.04 9.77 29.90
N VAL A 286 -9.96 11.09 29.82
CA VAL A 286 -8.97 11.77 28.97
C VAL A 286 -7.56 11.35 29.35
N GLN A 287 -7.26 11.22 30.65
CA GLN A 287 -5.94 10.80 31.12
C GLN A 287 -5.64 9.33 30.75
N SER A 288 -6.57 8.41 31.03
CA SER A 288 -6.33 6.96 30.91
C SER A 288 -6.54 6.38 29.52
N SER A 289 -7.52 6.89 28.77
CA SER A 289 -8.10 6.16 27.63
C SER A 289 -7.99 6.91 26.30
N VAL A 290 -7.67 8.20 26.31
CA VAL A 290 -7.54 9.00 25.08
C VAL A 290 -6.06 9.22 24.79
N SER A 291 -5.41 8.40 23.96
CA SER A 291 -4.02 8.68 23.53
C SER A 291 -3.92 9.13 22.07
N TYR A 292 -4.98 8.92 21.29
CA TYR A 292 -5.00 9.22 19.87
C TYR A 292 -4.93 10.73 19.58
N THR A 293 -3.93 11.13 18.79
CA THR A 293 -3.63 12.55 18.50
C THR A 293 -4.78 13.28 17.83
N ALA A 294 -5.51 12.64 16.91
CA ALA A 294 -6.63 13.28 16.22
C ALA A 294 -7.76 13.63 17.20
N THR A 295 -8.05 12.74 18.15
CA THR A 295 -9.03 13.00 19.22
C THR A 295 -8.58 14.14 20.11
N ILE A 296 -7.33 14.12 20.59
CA ILE A 296 -6.78 15.18 21.45
C ILE A 296 -6.89 16.55 20.77
N ASN A 297 -6.49 16.63 19.50
CA ASN A 297 -6.57 17.87 18.73
C ASN A 297 -8.02 18.36 18.60
N LEU A 298 -8.98 17.47 18.32
CA LEU A 298 -10.39 17.84 18.23
C LEU A 298 -10.92 18.39 19.56
N LEU A 299 -10.62 17.74 20.69
CA LEU A 299 -11.03 18.23 22.02
C LEU A 299 -10.41 19.60 22.33
N ASN A 300 -9.13 19.79 21.98
CA ASN A 300 -8.43 21.06 22.16
C ASN A 300 -9.03 22.17 21.29
N THR A 301 -9.37 21.86 20.04
CA THR A 301 -10.05 22.78 19.12
C THR A 301 -11.41 23.19 19.67
N HIS A 302 -12.24 22.25 20.11
CA HIS A 302 -13.52 22.55 20.75
C HIS A 302 -13.35 23.50 21.95
N ALA A 303 -12.49 23.13 22.90
CA ALA A 303 -12.23 23.92 24.10
C ALA A 303 -11.71 25.34 23.79
N THR A 304 -10.84 25.46 22.77
CA THR A 304 -10.33 26.77 22.31
C THR A 304 -11.46 27.65 21.79
N ILE A 305 -12.31 27.08 20.92
CA ILE A 305 -13.41 27.80 20.28
C ILE A 305 -14.43 28.30 21.32
N ILE A 306 -14.87 27.43 22.23
CA ILE A 306 -15.90 27.81 23.22
C ILE A 306 -15.36 28.72 24.31
N ALA A 307 -14.04 28.72 24.54
CA ALA A 307 -13.42 29.62 25.51
C ALA A 307 -13.19 31.03 24.97
N ASP A 308 -13.20 31.23 23.65
CA ASP A 308 -13.07 32.54 23.04
C ASP A 308 -14.44 33.19 22.81
N LYS A 309 -14.77 34.15 23.67
CA LYS A 309 -16.01 34.95 23.59
C LYS A 309 -16.17 35.73 22.27
N ASN A 310 -15.11 35.90 21.49
CA ASN A 310 -15.15 36.62 20.22
C ASN A 310 -15.50 35.71 19.05
N ILE A 311 -15.43 34.38 19.22
CA ILE A 311 -15.77 33.42 18.18
C ILE A 311 -17.27 33.14 18.23
N LYS A 312 -17.95 33.41 17.11
CA LYS A 312 -19.36 33.03 16.92
C LYS A 312 -19.42 31.63 16.34
N VAL A 313 -19.94 30.67 17.10
CA VAL A 313 -20.14 29.30 16.64
C VAL A 313 -21.47 29.12 15.93
N SER A 314 -21.53 28.17 14.99
CA SER A 314 -22.78 27.74 14.36
C SER A 314 -23.72 27.10 15.38
N THR A 315 -25.03 27.11 15.12
CA THR A 315 -26.02 26.41 15.95
C THR A 315 -25.70 24.93 16.09
N ASP A 316 -25.18 24.31 15.02
CA ASP A 316 -24.94 22.87 14.95
C ASP A 316 -23.60 22.47 15.61
N PHE A 317 -22.78 23.44 16.02
CA PHE A 317 -21.43 23.20 16.52
C PHE A 317 -21.41 22.27 17.75
N HIS A 318 -22.29 22.56 18.71
CA HIS A 318 -22.41 21.76 19.93
C HIS A 318 -23.03 20.39 19.64
N ASP A 319 -24.06 20.32 18.79
CA ASP A 319 -24.72 19.07 18.45
C ASP A 319 -23.78 18.08 17.76
N LEU A 320 -22.93 18.58 16.86
CA LEU A 320 -21.94 17.78 16.14
C LEU A 320 -20.77 17.36 17.04
N PHE A 321 -20.34 18.22 17.96
CA PHE A 321 -19.35 17.84 18.96
C PHE A 321 -19.89 16.74 19.88
N ASP A 322 -21.11 16.90 20.39
CA ASP A 322 -21.75 15.90 21.24
C ASP A 322 -21.97 14.57 20.50
N ASP A 323 -22.27 14.61 19.19
CA ASP A 323 -22.37 13.40 18.38
C ASP A 323 -21.03 12.69 18.22
N PHE A 324 -19.94 13.44 18.07
CA PHE A 324 -18.59 12.90 18.10
C PHE A 324 -18.28 12.23 19.44
N ILE A 325 -18.52 12.91 20.57
CA ILE A 325 -18.26 12.37 21.91
C ILE A 325 -19.05 11.07 22.13
N ARG A 326 -20.36 11.06 21.85
CA ARG A 326 -21.19 9.85 21.99
C ARG A 326 -20.73 8.71 21.08
N SER A 327 -20.27 9.03 19.87
CA SER A 327 -19.75 8.02 18.96
C SER A 327 -18.43 7.44 19.47
N LEU A 328 -17.53 8.29 19.96
CA LEU A 328 -16.25 7.89 20.54
C LEU A 328 -16.46 6.99 21.78
N GLU A 329 -17.35 7.37 22.70
CA GLU A 329 -17.69 6.55 23.87
C GLU A 329 -18.24 5.17 23.47
N ARG A 330 -19.13 5.12 22.46
CA ARG A 330 -19.68 3.85 21.95
C ARG A 330 -18.64 2.96 21.28
N SER A 331 -17.60 3.56 20.71
CA SER A 331 -16.45 2.82 20.16
C SER A 331 -15.47 2.35 21.24
N ASN A 332 -15.75 2.64 22.51
CA ASN A 332 -14.81 2.41 23.61
C ASN A 332 -13.47 3.14 23.39
N TYR A 333 -13.54 4.40 22.93
CA TYR A 333 -12.38 5.26 22.68
C TYR A 333 -11.39 4.66 21.68
N ASP A 334 -11.91 4.10 20.57
CA ASP A 334 -11.09 3.56 19.49
C ASP A 334 -9.99 4.55 19.09
N GLU A 335 -8.73 4.13 19.15
CA GLU A 335 -7.59 4.98 18.79
C GLU A 335 -7.30 4.96 17.29
N GLU A 336 -8.02 4.12 16.55
CA GLU A 336 -7.81 3.88 15.13
C GLU A 336 -9.05 4.17 14.29
N TYR A 337 -10.05 4.90 14.81
CA TYR A 337 -11.30 5.10 14.09
C TYR A 337 -11.10 5.66 12.68
N LEU A 338 -10.10 6.54 12.46
CA LEU A 338 -9.79 7.12 11.15
C LEU A 338 -9.29 6.09 10.12
N ASN A 339 -8.89 4.88 10.53
CA ASN A 339 -8.57 3.79 9.62
C ASN A 339 -9.81 3.24 8.92
N ASP A 340 -10.99 3.35 9.55
CA ASP A 340 -12.28 3.07 8.94
C ASP A 340 -13.01 4.39 8.58
N PRO A 341 -13.00 4.79 7.30
CA PRO A 341 -13.65 6.02 6.85
C PRO A 341 -15.17 5.99 7.01
N MET A 342 -15.77 4.81 7.20
CA MET A 342 -17.22 4.64 7.34
C MET A 342 -17.66 4.41 8.78
N SER A 343 -16.73 4.36 9.74
CA SER A 343 -17.09 4.25 11.15
C SER A 343 -17.88 5.48 11.58
N ARG A 344 -18.83 5.29 12.50
CA ARG A 344 -19.66 6.39 13.02
C ARG A 344 -18.81 7.49 13.66
N VAL A 345 -17.72 7.11 14.34
CA VAL A 345 -16.80 8.06 14.97
C VAL A 345 -16.07 8.90 13.92
N THR A 346 -15.59 8.29 12.83
CA THR A 346 -14.94 9.01 11.73
C THR A 346 -15.89 9.98 11.04
N LEU A 347 -17.13 9.56 10.78
CA LEU A 347 -18.13 10.44 10.18
C LEU A 347 -18.44 11.64 11.09
N ALA A 348 -18.63 11.41 12.40
CA ALA A 348 -18.88 12.47 13.36
C ALA A 348 -17.67 13.41 13.53
N TYR A 349 -16.44 12.86 13.51
CA TYR A 349 -15.19 13.62 13.54
C TYR A 349 -15.12 14.62 12.38
N TRP A 350 -15.34 14.16 11.14
CA TRP A 350 -15.31 15.02 9.96
C TRP A 350 -16.47 16.02 9.93
N ALA A 351 -17.66 15.62 10.39
CA ALA A 351 -18.81 16.51 10.47
C ALA A 351 -18.54 17.68 11.42
N PHE A 352 -17.95 17.41 12.60
CA PHE A 352 -17.55 18.45 13.55
C PHE A 352 -16.47 19.38 12.97
N LEU A 353 -15.40 18.82 12.39
CA LEU A 353 -14.34 19.65 11.81
C LEU A 353 -14.83 20.60 10.71
N LYS A 354 -15.85 20.19 9.94
CA LYS A 354 -16.44 21.01 8.88
C LYS A 354 -17.12 22.28 9.41
N VAL A 355 -17.61 22.26 10.64
CA VAL A 355 -18.29 23.40 11.27
C VAL A 355 -17.37 24.22 12.18
N CYS A 356 -16.12 23.81 12.37
CA CYS A 356 -15.14 24.59 13.10
C CYS A 356 -14.79 25.88 12.35
N PRO A 357 -14.84 27.06 13.00
CA PRO A 357 -14.32 28.30 12.41
C PRO A 357 -12.82 28.18 12.16
N THR A 358 -12.39 28.59 10.97
CA THR A 358 -10.99 28.61 10.51
C THR A 358 -10.21 29.79 11.07
#